data_AF-A0A537E177-F1
#
_entry.id   AF-A0A537E177-F1
#
_cell.length_a   1.000
_cell.length_b   1.000
_cell.length_c   1.000
_cell.angle_alpha   90.00
_cell.angle_beta   90.00
_cell.angle_gamma   90.00
#
_symmetry.space_group_name_H-M   'P 1'
#
loop_
_entity.id
_entity.type
_entity.pdbx_description
1 polymer ?
#
loop_
_entity_poly.entity_id
_entity_poly.type
_entity_poly.pdbx_seq_one_letter_code
_entity_poly.pdbx_strand_id
1 'polypeptide(L)'
;MRLTKSRTITILACGLMIATLVYGHSGAASPALIANSATGLTSWNPNVNCTPVLVTIEQLIGNQSSPLGGATQSGSMFNPGITSPYGPENTKRWLTPTSSTPHGWISPGPPCTFTNANGQVVSAFVQINNVQRGYRNEEDWNNTFMPVNGGTKYPNGPQSDSTFNVFTPGYGICNSTNTTGCMHNIHVEIDHDWKGASYCGPYTACDNNTLVGQTTAFLTGLDVQGFVFWDSDKVNASDHNFSGWELHPLTAWKVPYWAPDFHLSANPSSMTVLAGQPGTSTITVNTFMLFAGNVSFSTAISPNSNVSKVGPTPVATMTPSSVVLPSNGFFIANSQLTVASTVPSAGNYTVVVRGTSGNLTRTVSVVVNIMDFSISANPTSLSMSVGSSGTSTLTLTSLNGFTGNLSLAAQVTPTDLTAGISPVAPSASLSSTALSLQPNGTTSATLTVSASLLTTPGTYTVTITASNGTVSRTTTVMVTVTVLGLL
;
A
#
# COMPACT_ATOMS: atom_id res chain seq x y z
N MET A 1 55.15 10.09 -71.39
CA MET A 1 54.26 8.98 -71.78
C MET A 1 53.36 8.66 -70.59
N ARG A 2 52.03 8.78 -70.75
CA ARG A 2 50.93 8.20 -69.95
C ARG A 2 50.88 8.33 -68.40
N LEU A 3 49.71 8.85 -67.96
CA LEU A 3 48.82 8.40 -66.87
C LEU A 3 49.31 8.65 -65.41
N THR A 4 48.48 9.02 -64.42
CA THR A 4 47.07 8.70 -64.15
C THR A 4 46.42 9.70 -63.16
N LYS A 5 45.09 9.86 -63.30
CA LYS A 5 44.10 10.50 -62.38
C LYS A 5 44.21 10.06 -60.91
N SER A 6 43.75 10.90 -59.97
CA SER A 6 42.56 10.60 -59.12
C SER A 6 42.31 11.61 -57.98
N ARG A 7 41.08 12.17 -58.00
CA ARG A 7 40.17 12.52 -56.87
C ARG A 7 40.51 13.67 -55.90
N THR A 8 39.91 14.82 -56.19
CA THR A 8 39.51 15.86 -55.24
C THR A 8 38.26 15.40 -54.47
N ILE A 9 38.33 15.32 -53.14
CA ILE A 9 37.18 15.08 -52.26
C ILE A 9 36.64 16.45 -51.81
N THR A 10 35.41 16.75 -52.22
CA THR A 10 34.63 17.89 -51.75
C THR A 10 34.12 17.58 -50.34
N ILE A 11 34.57 18.35 -49.34
CA ILE A 11 34.03 18.31 -47.98
C ILE A 11 32.68 19.03 -48.00
N LEU A 12 31.59 18.26 -48.00
CA LEU A 12 30.25 18.76 -47.74
C LEU A 12 30.03 18.69 -46.21
N ALA A 13 30.02 19.86 -45.56
CA ALA A 13 29.66 19.97 -44.15
C ALA A 13 28.17 19.65 -43.99
N CYS A 14 27.85 18.41 -43.60
CA CYS A 14 26.53 18.01 -43.17
C CYS A 14 26.49 18.12 -41.64
N GLY A 15 25.73 19.08 -41.13
CA GLY A 15 25.51 19.27 -39.69
C GLY A 15 24.78 18.07 -39.09
N LEU A 16 25.50 17.28 -38.31
CA LEU A 16 24.93 16.21 -37.50
C LEU A 16 24.37 16.85 -36.21
N MET A 17 23.07 17.19 -36.21
CA MET A 17 22.32 17.47 -34.99
C MET A 17 22.23 16.16 -34.19
N ILE A 18 23.08 16.00 -33.19
CA ILE A 18 22.93 14.97 -32.17
C ILE A 18 21.75 15.41 -31.28
N ALA A 19 20.58 14.84 -31.53
CA ALA A 19 19.44 14.96 -30.63
C ALA A 19 19.74 14.14 -29.36
N THR A 20 20.26 14.80 -28.32
CA THR A 20 20.22 14.24 -26.97
C THR A 20 18.77 14.27 -26.49
N LEU A 21 18.18 13.08 -26.34
CA LEU A 21 16.92 12.91 -25.62
C LEU A 21 17.13 13.30 -24.15
N VAL A 22 16.89 14.57 -23.84
CA VAL A 22 16.57 14.99 -22.48
C VAL A 22 15.10 14.62 -22.28
N TYR A 23 14.84 13.58 -21.48
CA TYR A 23 13.50 13.35 -20.95
C TYR A 23 13.13 14.57 -20.11
N GLY A 24 12.38 15.49 -20.71
CA GLY A 24 11.65 16.52 -19.98
C GLY A 24 10.59 15.85 -19.13
N HIS A 25 10.94 15.49 -17.90
CA HIS A 25 9.96 15.40 -16.84
C HIS A 25 9.41 16.82 -16.66
N SER A 26 8.23 17.07 -17.19
CA SER A 26 7.32 18.09 -16.66
C SER A 26 6.87 17.65 -15.26
N GLY A 27 7.83 17.60 -14.33
CA GLY A 27 7.57 17.74 -12.92
C GLY A 27 7.09 19.16 -12.74
N ALA A 28 5.77 19.34 -12.80
CA ALA A 28 5.16 20.43 -12.08
C ALA A 28 5.68 20.29 -10.65
N ALA A 29 6.62 21.15 -10.27
CA ALA A 29 7.08 21.28 -8.91
C ALA A 29 5.83 21.53 -8.08
N SER A 30 5.41 20.51 -7.32
CA SER A 30 4.44 20.70 -6.26
C SER A 30 4.95 21.86 -5.41
N PRO A 31 4.13 22.90 -5.16
CA PRO A 31 4.51 23.91 -4.19
C PRO A 31 4.79 23.19 -2.87
N ALA A 32 5.88 23.61 -2.22
CA ALA A 32 6.38 23.08 -0.97
C ALA A 32 5.25 22.57 -0.07
N LEU A 33 5.33 21.30 0.33
CA LEU A 33 4.62 20.83 1.51
C LEU A 33 5.13 21.69 2.67
N ILE A 34 4.40 22.76 2.96
CA ILE A 34 4.31 23.32 4.30
C ILE A 34 4.02 22.11 5.16
N ALA A 35 4.98 21.69 5.99
CA ALA A 35 4.70 20.76 7.07
C ALA A 35 3.47 21.32 7.76
N ASN A 36 2.34 20.62 7.60
CA ASN A 36 1.02 21.11 7.99
C ASN A 36 1.17 21.59 9.44
N SER A 37 1.23 22.91 9.64
CA SER A 37 1.11 23.49 10.96
C SER A 37 -0.31 23.16 11.36
N ALA A 38 -0.48 22.01 12.02
CA ALA A 38 -1.71 21.67 12.68
C ALA A 38 -1.97 22.84 13.64
N THR A 39 -2.88 23.74 13.24
CA THR A 39 -3.21 24.94 13.98
C THR A 39 -3.67 24.49 15.36
N GLY A 40 -2.89 24.80 16.39
CA GLY A 40 -3.23 24.47 17.79
C GLY A 40 -2.29 23.51 18.53
N LEU A 41 -1.16 23.09 17.97
CA LEU A 41 -0.13 22.42 18.79
C LEU A 41 0.50 23.41 19.77
N THR A 42 0.79 22.93 20.98
CA THR A 42 1.50 23.68 22.01
C THR A 42 2.62 22.81 22.57
N SER A 43 3.69 23.45 23.04
CA SER A 43 4.65 22.74 23.89
C SER A 43 3.92 22.14 25.09
N TRP A 44 4.19 20.86 25.38
CA TRP A 44 3.76 20.22 26.63
C TRP A 44 4.68 20.59 27.79
N ASN A 45 5.84 21.14 27.48
CA ASN A 45 6.81 21.61 28.45
C ASN A 45 6.67 23.13 28.64
N PRO A 46 6.25 23.60 29.83
CA PRO A 46 6.01 25.03 30.08
C PRO A 46 7.28 25.87 30.01
N ASN A 47 8.47 25.25 30.10
CA ASN A 47 9.76 25.94 29.99
C ASN A 47 10.24 26.05 28.54
N VAL A 48 9.50 25.50 27.58
CA VAL A 48 9.77 25.60 26.14
C VAL A 48 8.70 26.50 25.51
N ASN A 49 9.10 27.71 25.15
CA ASN A 49 8.20 28.71 24.54
C ASN A 49 8.02 28.52 23.01
N CYS A 50 8.41 27.37 22.48
CA CYS A 50 8.33 27.06 21.06
C CYS A 50 7.02 26.32 20.74
N THR A 51 6.45 26.64 19.59
CA THR A 51 5.33 25.86 19.02
C THR A 51 5.90 24.73 18.17
N PRO A 52 5.61 23.46 18.48
CA PRO A 52 6.16 22.36 17.70
C PRO A 52 5.47 22.26 16.35
N VAL A 53 6.20 21.75 15.37
CA VAL A 53 5.62 21.27 14.11
C VAL A 53 5.46 19.75 14.17
N LEU A 54 4.31 19.23 13.74
CA LEU A 54 4.07 17.80 13.67
C LEU A 54 4.81 17.20 12.48
N VAL A 55 5.64 16.19 12.73
CA VAL A 55 6.40 15.45 11.71
C VAL A 55 6.38 13.95 12.00
N THR A 56 6.69 13.14 11.00
CA THR A 56 7.11 11.74 11.20
C THR A 56 8.64 11.65 11.36
N ILE A 57 9.15 10.49 11.81
CA ILE A 57 10.60 10.26 11.87
C ILE A 57 11.23 10.41 10.49
N GLU A 58 10.60 9.85 9.46
CA GLU A 58 11.09 9.85 8.08
C GLU A 58 11.11 11.26 7.47
N GLN A 59 10.13 12.09 7.82
CA GLN A 59 10.13 13.50 7.42
C GLN A 59 11.26 14.27 8.09
N LEU A 60 11.56 13.95 9.35
CA LEU A 60 12.64 14.59 10.10
C LEU A 60 14.01 14.16 9.57
N ILE A 61 14.30 12.86 9.50
CA ILE A 61 15.63 12.37 9.15
C ILE A 61 15.90 12.42 7.64
N GLY A 62 14.84 12.49 6.83
CA GLY A 62 14.92 12.58 5.37
C GLY A 62 15.04 11.22 4.67
N ASN A 63 15.40 11.26 3.38
CA ASN A 63 15.35 10.08 2.50
C ASN A 63 16.72 9.61 1.99
N GLN A 64 17.82 10.19 2.48
CA GLN A 64 19.17 9.79 2.11
C GLN A 64 19.80 8.96 3.24
N SER A 65 20.34 7.79 2.88
CA SER A 65 21.00 6.88 3.81
C SER A 65 22.50 6.81 3.54
N SER A 66 23.26 6.57 4.60
CA SER A 66 24.69 6.25 4.56
C SER A 66 24.91 4.79 4.13
N PRO A 67 26.15 4.39 3.78
CA PRO A 67 26.48 2.98 3.53
C PRO A 67 26.17 2.03 4.70
N LEU A 68 26.06 2.55 5.93
CA LEU A 68 25.68 1.78 7.11
C LEU A 68 24.15 1.75 7.34
N GLY A 69 23.38 2.42 6.48
CA GLY A 69 21.92 2.40 6.46
C GLY A 69 21.23 3.52 7.22
N GLY A 70 21.93 4.27 8.07
CA GLY A 70 21.35 5.38 8.83
C GLY A 70 21.29 6.69 8.03
N ALA A 71 20.43 7.61 8.46
CA ALA A 71 20.15 8.84 7.73
C ALA A 71 21.32 9.82 7.71
N THR A 72 21.54 10.48 6.57
CA THR A 72 22.56 11.51 6.40
C THR A 72 22.03 12.91 6.76
N GLN A 73 22.93 13.83 7.11
CA GLN A 73 22.55 15.23 7.39
C GLN A 73 21.88 15.88 6.18
N SER A 74 22.47 15.71 4.99
CA SER A 74 21.98 16.32 3.74
C SER A 74 20.62 15.81 3.28
N GLY A 75 20.18 14.65 3.77
CA GLY A 75 18.87 14.10 3.43
C GLY A 75 17.69 14.83 4.06
N SER A 76 17.93 15.53 5.17
CA SER A 76 16.88 16.15 5.97
C SER A 76 16.60 17.60 5.59
N MET A 77 15.32 17.98 5.63
CA MET A 77 14.90 19.38 5.55
C MET A 77 15.33 20.22 6.77
N PHE A 78 15.74 19.57 7.85
CA PHE A 78 16.24 20.19 9.06
C PHE A 78 17.76 20.37 9.04
N ASN A 79 18.50 19.99 7.99
CA ASN A 79 19.95 20.26 7.90
C ASN A 79 20.27 21.76 8.13
N PRO A 80 21.13 22.15 9.09
CA PRO A 80 22.05 21.31 9.87
C PRO A 80 21.57 20.86 11.26
N GLY A 81 20.33 21.16 11.63
CA GLY A 81 19.80 21.07 12.97
C GLY A 81 19.89 22.44 13.66
N ILE A 82 19.40 22.50 14.89
CA ILE A 82 19.60 23.66 15.74
C ILE A 82 21.11 23.86 16.02
N THR A 83 21.55 25.12 16.11
CA THR A 83 22.95 25.49 16.38
C THR A 83 23.02 26.64 17.38
N SER A 84 24.15 26.76 18.08
CA SER A 84 24.42 27.83 19.03
C SER A 84 25.76 28.51 18.73
N PRO A 85 25.90 29.83 18.95
CA PRO A 85 27.18 30.54 18.86
C PRO A 85 28.25 30.01 19.84
N TYR A 86 27.84 29.24 20.86
CA TYR A 86 28.73 28.68 21.88
C TYR A 86 29.26 27.29 21.52
N GLY A 87 28.89 26.73 20.36
CA GLY A 87 29.38 25.42 19.90
C GLY A 87 28.36 24.27 20.04
N PRO A 88 28.68 23.10 19.47
CA PRO A 88 27.74 21.98 19.36
C PRO A 88 27.34 21.41 20.73
N GLU A 89 28.31 21.20 21.64
CA GLU A 89 28.04 20.74 23.00
C GLU A 89 27.10 21.66 23.77
N ASN A 90 27.29 22.97 23.61
CA ASN A 90 26.41 23.95 24.26
C ASN A 90 25.02 23.98 23.64
N THR A 91 24.89 23.60 22.36
CA THR A 91 23.60 23.59 21.66
C THR A 91 22.66 22.54 22.24
N LYS A 92 23.17 21.33 22.48
CA LYS A 92 22.45 20.20 23.08
C LYS A 92 21.87 20.54 24.47
N ARG A 93 22.62 21.33 25.24
CA ARG A 93 22.36 21.60 26.66
C ARG A 93 21.72 22.96 26.91
N TRP A 94 21.52 23.77 25.88
CA TRP A 94 21.12 25.16 26.03
C TRP A 94 19.71 25.25 26.63
N LEU A 95 19.55 26.04 27.68
CA LEU A 95 18.30 26.19 28.41
C LEU A 95 17.79 27.64 28.35
N THR A 96 16.48 27.83 28.33
CA THR A 96 15.89 29.18 28.47
C THR A 96 15.78 29.53 29.97
N PRO A 97 16.52 30.52 30.49
CA PRO A 97 16.45 30.85 31.91
C PRO A 97 15.08 31.40 32.29
N THR A 98 14.55 30.97 33.44
CA THR A 98 13.31 31.44 34.07
C THR A 98 13.63 32.24 35.33
N SER A 99 12.61 32.83 35.97
CA SER A 99 12.78 33.54 37.25
C SER A 99 13.30 32.66 38.40
N SER A 100 13.18 31.34 38.28
CA SER A 100 13.70 30.35 39.23
C SER A 100 15.11 29.85 38.91
N THR A 101 15.68 30.26 37.77
CA THR A 101 17.01 29.81 37.34
C THR A 101 18.11 30.54 38.14
N PRO A 102 19.11 29.82 38.70
CA PRO A 102 20.24 30.44 39.40
C PRO A 102 20.96 31.50 38.54
N HIS A 103 21.72 32.40 39.17
CA HIS A 103 22.49 33.41 38.44
C HIS A 103 23.61 32.77 37.59
N GLY A 104 23.96 33.41 36.46
CA GLY A 104 25.10 33.02 35.61
C GLY A 104 24.75 32.31 34.29
N TRP A 105 23.47 32.18 33.97
CA TRP A 105 22.98 31.47 32.79
C TRP A 105 22.94 32.38 31.56
N ILE A 106 23.24 31.81 30.39
CA ILE A 106 23.25 32.53 29.13
C ILE A 106 21.84 32.56 28.51
N SER A 107 21.33 33.76 28.27
CA SER A 107 20.02 34.03 27.63
C SER A 107 20.19 34.61 26.22
N PRO A 108 19.25 34.40 25.27
CA PRO A 108 18.07 33.51 25.35
C PRO A 108 18.50 32.04 25.18
N GLY A 109 17.68 31.07 25.58
CA GLY A 109 17.94 29.65 25.35
C GLY A 109 17.86 29.24 23.86
N PRO A 110 17.57 27.96 23.57
CA PRO A 110 17.46 27.47 22.20
C PRO A 110 16.48 28.32 21.36
N PRO A 111 16.84 28.75 20.14
CA PRO A 111 15.90 29.44 19.27
C PRO A 111 14.79 28.49 18.80
N CYS A 112 13.57 29.00 18.64
CA CYS A 112 12.44 28.20 18.14
C CYS A 112 12.50 27.91 16.64
N THR A 113 13.37 28.61 15.90
CA THR A 113 13.55 28.44 14.47
C THR A 113 15.01 28.62 14.09
N PHE A 114 15.46 27.97 13.01
CA PHE A 114 16.78 28.18 12.42
C PHE A 114 16.68 28.18 10.88
N THR A 115 17.72 28.68 10.22
CA THR A 115 17.82 28.65 8.74
C THR A 115 18.47 27.35 8.30
N ASN A 116 17.77 26.55 7.51
CA ASN A 116 18.29 25.30 6.98
C ASN A 116 19.29 25.53 5.82
N ALA A 117 19.95 24.47 5.37
CA ALA A 117 20.95 24.49 4.29
C ALA A 117 20.41 25.00 2.93
N ASN A 118 19.09 25.00 2.76
CA ASN A 118 18.41 25.53 1.57
C ASN A 118 17.99 27.00 1.74
N GLY A 119 18.37 27.66 2.85
CA GLY A 119 18.03 29.05 3.14
C GLY A 119 16.60 29.26 3.67
N GLN A 120 15.91 28.20 4.08
CA GLN A 120 14.53 28.26 4.58
C GLN A 120 14.52 28.37 6.10
N VAL A 121 13.62 29.19 6.65
CA VAL A 121 13.37 29.23 8.10
C VAL A 121 12.48 28.05 8.48
N VAL A 122 12.99 27.13 9.29
CA VAL A 122 12.30 25.93 9.75
C VAL A 122 12.18 25.92 11.28
N SER A 123 11.19 25.19 11.81
CA SER A 123 11.05 25.03 13.26
C SER A 123 12.25 24.25 13.81
N ALA A 124 12.79 24.71 14.95
CA ALA A 124 13.76 23.95 15.72
C ALA A 124 13.11 22.87 16.60
N PHE A 125 11.79 22.99 16.82
CA PHE A 125 11.04 22.19 17.78
C PHE A 125 9.97 21.38 17.05
N VAL A 126 9.93 20.07 17.32
CA VAL A 126 9.04 19.13 16.62
C VAL A 126 8.21 18.32 17.60
N GLN A 127 7.09 17.80 17.10
CA GLN A 127 6.31 16.75 17.74
C GLN A 127 6.26 15.54 16.80
N ILE A 128 6.46 14.34 17.35
CA ILE A 128 6.29 13.07 16.61
C ILE A 128 5.27 12.23 17.36
N ASN A 129 4.22 11.82 16.68
CA ASN A 129 3.15 11.03 17.28
C ASN A 129 3.32 9.54 17.01
N ASN A 130 2.83 8.73 17.94
CA ASN A 130 2.70 7.28 17.79
C ASN A 130 4.02 6.58 17.40
N VAL A 131 5.11 6.95 18.05
CA VAL A 131 6.39 6.22 17.99
C VAL A 131 6.43 5.16 19.07
N GLN A 132 7.28 4.15 18.92
CA GLN A 132 7.66 3.25 20.00
C GLN A 132 9.06 3.63 20.47
N ARG A 133 9.44 3.22 21.69
CA ARG A 133 10.81 3.40 22.18
C ARG A 133 11.56 2.08 22.32
N GLY A 134 12.88 2.17 22.21
CA GLY A 134 13.81 1.10 22.56
C GLY A 134 14.03 0.98 24.08
N TYR A 135 15.03 0.19 24.45
CA TYR A 135 15.50 0.14 25.82
C TYR A 135 16.13 1.47 26.22
N ARG A 136 15.88 1.88 27.47
CA ARG A 136 16.40 3.11 28.04
C ARG A 136 17.74 2.84 28.71
N ASN A 137 18.72 3.72 28.51
CA ASN A 137 19.99 3.74 29.24
C ASN A 137 20.19 5.08 29.97
N GLU A 138 21.17 5.10 30.86
CA GLU A 138 21.65 6.30 31.57
C GLU A 138 23.12 6.51 31.25
N GLU A 139 23.50 7.72 30.85
CA GLU A 139 24.87 8.09 30.50
C GLU A 139 25.23 9.52 30.96
N ASP A 140 26.47 9.95 30.72
CA ASP A 140 27.03 11.26 31.11
C ASP A 140 26.65 11.76 32.52
N TRP A 141 27.05 11.02 33.56
CA TRP A 141 26.78 11.45 34.94
C TRP A 141 27.60 12.69 35.32
N ASN A 142 26.92 13.72 35.81
CA ASN A 142 27.55 14.93 36.34
C ASN A 142 26.86 15.43 37.63
N ASN A 143 27.55 16.29 38.38
CA ASN A 143 27.04 16.94 39.60
C ASN A 143 26.84 18.45 39.46
N THR A 144 27.16 19.02 38.30
CA THR A 144 27.08 20.46 38.01
C THR A 144 26.51 20.69 36.63
N PHE A 145 25.79 21.81 36.47
CA PHE A 145 25.39 22.33 35.17
C PHE A 145 26.64 22.65 34.32
N MET A 146 26.49 22.63 33.00
CA MET A 146 27.50 23.15 32.09
C MET A 146 27.72 24.66 32.29
N PRO A 147 28.90 25.20 31.88
CA PRO A 147 29.18 26.62 31.98
C PRO A 147 28.14 27.53 31.29
N VAL A 148 27.57 27.12 30.16
CA VAL A 148 26.48 27.86 29.46
C VAL A 148 25.23 28.00 30.33
N ASN A 149 25.04 27.06 31.25
CA ASN A 149 23.96 26.98 32.24
C ASN A 149 24.46 27.36 33.65
N GLY A 150 25.50 28.21 33.73
CA GLY A 150 25.97 28.82 34.97
C GLY A 150 26.92 27.97 35.82
N GLY A 151 27.20 26.71 35.48
CA GLY A 151 28.26 25.93 36.15
C GLY A 151 27.98 25.52 37.61
N THR A 152 26.77 25.76 38.11
CA THR A 152 26.43 25.53 39.53
C THR A 152 26.11 24.06 39.80
N LYS A 153 26.09 23.63 41.08
CA LYS A 153 25.71 22.26 41.43
C LYS A 153 24.22 22.01 41.16
N TYR A 154 23.89 20.80 40.74
CA TYR A 154 22.50 20.38 40.60
C TYR A 154 21.77 20.42 41.96
N PRO A 155 20.60 21.05 42.05
CA PRO A 155 19.85 21.16 43.31
C PRO A 155 19.33 19.81 43.80
N ASN A 156 19.09 18.86 42.89
CA ASN A 156 18.52 17.54 43.17
C ASN A 156 19.56 16.42 43.19
N GLY A 157 20.85 16.76 43.35
CA GLY A 157 21.95 15.80 43.31
C GLY A 157 22.39 15.43 41.88
N PRO A 158 23.37 14.51 41.74
CA PRO A 158 23.93 14.13 40.44
C PRO A 158 22.85 13.71 39.44
N GLN A 159 23.01 14.13 38.19
CA GLN A 159 22.11 13.83 37.08
C GLN A 159 22.88 13.09 35.99
N SER A 160 22.12 12.38 35.16
CA SER A 160 22.60 11.65 33.99
C SER A 160 21.68 11.95 32.82
N ASP A 161 22.18 11.79 31.61
CA ASP A 161 21.36 11.75 30.42
C ASP A 161 20.46 10.52 30.46
N SER A 162 19.30 10.63 29.84
CA SER A 162 18.35 9.52 29.68
C SER A 162 18.15 9.28 28.20
N THR A 163 18.83 8.25 27.70
CA THR A 163 18.98 8.00 26.26
C THR A 163 18.18 6.78 25.81
N PHE A 164 17.56 6.87 24.64
CA PHE A 164 16.95 5.75 23.92
C PHE A 164 16.64 6.12 22.48
N ASN A 165 16.41 5.12 21.63
CA ASN A 165 15.86 5.36 20.29
C ASN A 165 14.33 5.38 20.35
N VAL A 166 13.72 6.23 19.52
CA VAL A 166 12.31 6.10 19.14
C VAL A 166 12.19 5.73 17.67
N PHE A 167 11.14 4.98 17.34
CA PHE A 167 10.96 4.44 16.01
C PHE A 167 9.51 4.33 15.59
N THR A 168 9.32 4.32 14.28
CA THR A 168 8.03 4.02 13.67
C THR A 168 7.64 2.58 14.06
N PRO A 169 6.40 2.35 14.54
CA PRO A 169 5.98 1.03 14.99
C PRO A 169 6.26 -0.07 13.96
N GLY A 170 6.88 -1.17 14.41
CA GLY A 170 7.30 -2.27 13.53
C GLY A 170 8.72 -2.13 12.94
N TYR A 171 9.41 -1.01 13.14
CA TYR A 171 10.74 -0.76 12.57
C TYR A 171 11.88 -0.65 13.61
N GLY A 172 11.66 -1.07 14.85
CA GLY A 172 12.65 -0.90 15.95
C GLY A 172 13.95 -1.70 15.84
N ILE A 173 14.20 -2.40 14.74
CA ILE A 173 15.44 -3.16 14.50
C ILE A 173 16.26 -2.42 13.44
N CYS A 174 17.29 -1.70 13.87
CA CYS A 174 18.32 -1.14 12.99
C CYS A 174 19.64 -1.91 13.17
N ASN A 175 20.22 -2.38 12.06
CA ASN A 175 21.58 -2.93 12.00
C ASN A 175 22.09 -2.87 10.56
N SER A 176 23.35 -3.25 10.34
CA SER A 176 24.00 -3.20 9.02
C SER A 176 23.35 -4.06 7.93
N THR A 177 22.49 -5.03 8.30
CA THR A 177 21.75 -5.88 7.35
C THR A 177 20.27 -5.50 7.23
N ASN A 178 19.74 -4.68 8.15
CA ASN A 178 18.38 -4.13 8.13
C ASN A 178 18.44 -2.60 8.08
N THR A 179 18.83 -2.07 6.92
CA THR A 179 18.96 -0.63 6.68
C THR A 179 17.61 0.07 6.59
N THR A 180 16.54 -0.66 6.23
CA THR A 180 15.17 -0.13 6.27
C THR A 180 14.83 0.32 7.68
N GLY A 181 15.05 -0.52 8.69
CA GLY A 181 14.80 -0.13 10.09
C GLY A 181 15.56 1.13 10.50
N CYS A 182 16.82 1.28 10.10
CA CYS A 182 17.62 2.47 10.41
C CYS A 182 17.01 3.78 9.91
N MET A 183 16.31 3.77 8.77
CA MET A 183 15.61 4.93 8.20
C MET A 183 14.21 5.18 8.81
N HIS A 184 13.89 4.50 9.91
CA HIS A 184 12.64 4.63 10.66
C HIS A 184 12.90 4.80 12.17
N ASN A 185 14.15 5.07 12.55
CA ASN A 185 14.57 5.30 13.93
C ASN A 185 15.23 6.68 14.05
N ILE A 186 15.09 7.31 15.21
CA ILE A 186 15.81 8.51 15.60
C ILE A 186 16.23 8.39 17.07
N HIS A 187 17.42 8.91 17.38
CA HIS A 187 17.88 8.96 18.76
C HIS A 187 17.18 10.07 19.53
N VAL A 188 16.91 9.86 20.81
CA VAL A 188 16.34 10.89 21.68
C VAL A 188 17.00 10.85 23.04
N GLU A 189 17.18 12.02 23.62
CA GLU A 189 17.91 12.14 24.87
C GLU A 189 17.28 13.21 25.77
N ILE A 190 16.96 12.85 27.01
CA ILE A 190 16.68 13.86 28.04
C ILE A 190 18.01 14.19 28.71
N ASP A 191 18.52 15.37 28.39
CA ASP A 191 19.78 15.91 28.88
C ASP A 191 19.78 16.11 30.42
N HIS A 192 20.92 15.83 31.05
CA HIS A 192 21.14 15.97 32.48
C HIS A 192 21.05 17.40 33.02
N ASP A 193 21.44 18.44 32.28
CA ASP A 193 21.25 19.83 32.69
C ASP A 193 19.73 20.15 32.70
N TRP A 194 18.98 19.64 31.70
CA TRP A 194 17.52 19.78 31.67
C TRP A 194 16.85 19.07 32.86
N LYS A 195 17.33 17.88 33.24
CA LYS A 195 16.87 17.17 34.45
C LYS A 195 17.25 17.90 35.73
N GLY A 196 18.48 18.41 35.81
CA GLY A 196 18.99 19.16 36.95
C GLY A 196 18.20 20.44 37.22
N ALA A 197 17.73 21.11 36.16
CA ALA A 197 16.85 22.27 36.25
C ALA A 197 15.38 21.92 36.55
N SER A 198 14.99 20.64 36.54
CA SER A 198 13.59 20.17 36.58
C SER A 198 12.77 20.71 35.41
N TYR A 199 13.39 20.79 34.23
CA TYR A 199 12.83 21.46 33.06
C TYR A 199 12.04 20.56 32.13
N CYS A 200 11.72 19.31 32.48
CA CYS A 200 10.82 18.47 31.68
C CYS A 200 9.35 18.84 31.94
N GLY A 201 8.46 18.62 30.97
CA GLY A 201 7.04 18.97 31.10
C GLY A 201 6.31 18.22 32.23
N PRO A 202 5.19 18.73 32.76
CA PRO A 202 4.45 18.13 33.89
C PRO A 202 3.91 16.70 33.63
N TYR A 203 3.82 16.29 32.36
CA TYR A 203 3.41 14.94 31.93
C TYR A 203 4.60 14.07 31.48
N THR A 204 5.79 14.63 31.52
CA THR A 204 7.05 14.02 31.08
C THR A 204 7.92 13.92 32.31
N ALA A 205 8.11 12.71 32.79
CA ALA A 205 9.02 12.57 33.89
C ALA A 205 10.46 12.89 33.45
N CYS A 206 11.07 13.89 34.10
CA CYS A 206 12.54 13.98 34.26
C CYS A 206 13.10 12.79 35.08
N ASP A 207 12.24 11.88 35.51
CA ASP A 207 12.55 10.68 36.25
C ASP A 207 12.34 9.46 35.36
N ASN A 208 13.44 8.76 35.19
CA ASN A 208 13.55 7.53 34.43
C ASN A 208 12.63 6.40 34.93
N ASN A 209 12.29 6.38 36.22
CA ASN A 209 11.40 5.37 36.78
C ASN A 209 9.97 5.52 36.27
N THR A 210 9.49 6.75 36.12
CA THR A 210 8.15 7.01 35.58
C THR A 210 8.05 6.67 34.09
N LEU A 211 9.09 6.95 33.28
CA LEU A 211 9.15 6.49 31.88
C LEU A 211 9.01 4.97 31.80
N VAL A 212 9.80 4.23 32.59
CA VAL A 212 9.76 2.77 32.59
C VAL A 212 8.47 2.22 33.21
N GLY A 213 7.89 2.92 34.19
CA GLY A 213 6.63 2.52 34.83
C GLY A 213 5.39 2.71 33.96
N GLN A 214 5.39 3.70 33.07
CA GLN A 214 4.25 4.01 32.19
C GLN A 214 4.37 3.40 30.80
N THR A 215 5.55 2.90 30.42
CA THR A 215 5.83 2.48 29.05
C THR A 215 6.67 1.21 29.03
N THR A 216 6.40 0.34 28.07
CA THR A 216 7.20 -0.86 27.81
C THR A 216 7.91 -0.73 26.47
N ALA A 217 9.22 -0.99 26.45
CA ALA A 217 10.03 -0.92 25.23
C ALA A 217 9.43 -1.81 24.13
N PHE A 218 9.47 -1.35 22.88
CA PHE A 218 8.92 -2.02 21.69
C PHE A 218 7.40 -2.30 21.73
N LEU A 219 6.69 -1.83 22.75
CA LEU A 219 5.29 -2.18 22.99
C LEU A 219 4.39 -0.98 23.18
N THR A 220 4.79 0.01 23.98
CA THR A 220 3.96 1.20 24.23
C THR A 220 4.16 2.25 23.14
N GLY A 221 3.06 2.74 22.58
CA GLY A 221 3.06 3.92 21.71
C GLY A 221 3.22 5.21 22.52
N LEU A 222 4.00 6.14 21.98
CA LEU A 222 4.39 7.40 22.60
C LEU A 222 4.23 8.55 21.61
N ASP A 223 3.82 9.71 22.09
CA ASP A 223 4.08 10.96 21.39
C ASP A 223 5.24 11.67 22.08
N VAL A 224 6.12 12.31 21.32
CA VAL A 224 7.32 13.00 21.82
C VAL A 224 7.42 14.42 21.27
N GLN A 225 8.05 15.32 22.02
CA GLN A 225 8.44 16.66 21.59
C GLN A 225 9.89 16.96 21.98
N GLY A 226 10.66 17.52 21.05
CA GLY A 226 12.08 17.82 21.27
C GLY A 226 12.66 18.75 20.23
N PHE A 227 13.89 19.22 20.49
CA PHE A 227 14.64 20.04 19.55
C PHE A 227 15.42 19.17 18.57
N VAL A 228 15.38 19.54 17.29
CA VAL A 228 16.05 18.78 16.22
C VAL A 228 17.52 19.14 16.19
N PHE A 229 18.39 18.17 16.45
CA PHE A 229 19.84 18.35 16.48
C PHE A 229 20.54 17.32 15.60
N TRP A 230 21.74 17.67 15.15
CA TRP A 230 22.64 16.79 14.42
C TRP A 230 23.95 16.60 15.17
N ASP A 231 24.18 15.37 15.65
CA ASP A 231 25.42 14.95 16.27
C ASP A 231 26.38 14.36 15.21
N SER A 232 27.42 15.13 14.88
CA SER A 232 28.45 14.70 13.95
C SER A 232 29.28 13.52 14.43
N ASP A 233 29.34 13.28 15.75
CA ASP A 233 30.19 12.25 16.35
C ASP A 233 29.47 10.89 16.42
N LYS A 234 28.15 10.87 16.19
CA LYS A 234 27.30 9.67 16.27
C LYS A 234 26.89 9.09 14.91
N VAL A 235 27.39 9.65 13.80
CA VAL A 235 27.02 9.25 12.43
C VAL A 235 27.28 7.77 12.10
N ASN A 236 28.18 7.10 12.81
CA ASN A 236 28.48 5.68 12.62
C ASN A 236 28.14 4.82 13.85
N ALA A 237 27.52 5.41 14.87
CA ALA A 237 27.27 4.76 16.15
C ALA A 237 25.98 3.94 16.09
N SER A 238 26.04 2.66 16.50
CA SER A 238 24.90 1.73 16.37
C SER A 238 23.76 2.04 17.33
N ASP A 239 24.09 2.57 18.50
CA ASP A 239 23.16 3.13 19.50
C ASP A 239 22.40 4.36 18.96
N HIS A 240 22.93 5.01 17.92
CA HIS A 240 22.34 6.14 17.21
C HIS A 240 21.81 5.77 15.82
N ASN A 241 21.60 4.47 15.56
CA ASN A 241 21.08 3.95 14.29
C ASN A 241 21.92 4.33 13.06
N PHE A 242 23.23 4.53 13.25
CA PHE A 242 24.16 5.01 12.22
C PHE A 242 23.73 6.36 11.62
N SER A 243 23.14 7.22 12.45
CA SER A 243 22.68 8.56 12.09
C SER A 243 23.03 9.58 13.17
N GLY A 244 23.39 10.79 12.75
CA GLY A 244 23.59 11.92 13.67
C GLY A 244 22.27 12.59 14.09
N TRP A 245 21.13 12.26 13.48
CA TRP A 245 19.86 12.90 13.82
C TRP A 245 19.38 12.48 15.21
N GLU A 246 19.07 13.48 16.03
CA GLU A 246 18.48 13.27 17.34
C GLU A 246 17.45 14.34 17.72
N LEU A 247 16.55 13.98 18.64
CA LEU A 247 15.84 14.96 19.44
C LEU A 247 16.62 15.20 20.73
N HIS A 248 17.40 16.28 20.72
CA HIS A 248 18.24 16.67 21.83
C HIS A 248 18.10 18.17 22.10
N PRO A 249 17.50 18.56 23.23
CA PRO A 249 16.91 17.68 24.25
C PRO A 249 15.51 17.20 23.81
N LEU A 250 15.18 15.98 24.22
CA LEU A 250 13.81 15.49 24.35
C LEU A 250 13.15 16.23 25.51
N THR A 251 12.24 17.13 25.19
CA THR A 251 11.65 18.05 26.18
C THR A 251 10.39 17.49 26.82
N ALA A 252 9.66 16.63 26.10
CA ALA A 252 8.43 16.04 26.56
C ALA A 252 8.10 14.72 25.85
N TRP A 253 7.43 13.81 26.54
CA TRP A 253 6.76 12.63 26.01
C TRP A 253 5.46 12.38 26.77
N LYS A 254 4.51 11.69 26.14
CA LYS A 254 3.29 11.20 26.78
C LYS A 254 2.83 9.89 26.15
N VAL A 255 2.17 9.04 26.94
CA VAL A 255 1.36 7.95 26.41
C VAL A 255 0.05 8.57 25.89
N PRO A 256 -0.26 8.46 24.59
CA PRO A 256 -1.42 9.15 24.06
C PRO A 256 -2.72 8.46 24.49
N TYR A 257 -3.74 9.25 24.84
CA TYR A 257 -5.00 8.81 25.49
C TYR A 257 -6.00 8.06 24.57
N TRP A 258 -5.54 7.40 23.52
CA TRP A 258 -6.44 6.63 22.64
C TRP A 258 -6.71 5.24 23.23
N ALA A 259 -7.98 4.82 23.17
CA ALA A 259 -8.37 3.47 23.58
C ALA A 259 -7.70 2.41 22.68
N PRO A 260 -7.40 1.20 23.19
CA PRO A 260 -6.93 0.08 22.38
C PRO A 260 -7.83 -0.16 21.17
N ASP A 261 -7.24 -0.36 19.99
CA ASP A 261 -7.96 -0.43 18.72
C ASP A 261 -7.27 -1.34 17.67
N PHE A 262 -7.89 -1.53 16.51
CA PHE A 262 -7.27 -2.21 15.38
C PHE A 262 -7.62 -1.53 14.05
N HIS A 263 -6.84 -1.83 13.02
CA HIS A 263 -7.08 -1.41 11.64
C HIS A 263 -7.12 -2.61 10.70
N LEU A 264 -7.90 -2.49 9.62
CA LEU A 264 -8.00 -3.50 8.57
C LEU A 264 -7.38 -2.95 7.27
N SER A 265 -6.61 -3.79 6.59
CA SER A 265 -6.17 -3.55 5.21
C SER A 265 -6.45 -4.79 4.36
N ALA A 266 -6.49 -4.62 3.03
CA ALA A 266 -6.76 -5.70 2.08
C ALA A 266 -5.70 -5.71 0.99
N ASN A 267 -5.14 -6.88 0.68
CA ASN A 267 -4.19 -7.07 -0.41
C ASN A 267 -4.52 -8.35 -1.21
N PRO A 268 -4.91 -8.22 -2.49
CA PRO A 268 -5.18 -6.97 -3.20
C PRO A 268 -6.48 -6.28 -2.74
N SER A 269 -6.56 -4.95 -2.87
CA SER A 269 -7.79 -4.17 -2.61
C SER A 269 -8.76 -4.14 -3.80
N SER A 270 -8.32 -4.65 -4.96
CA SER A 270 -9.15 -4.85 -6.14
C SER A 270 -8.72 -6.12 -6.88
N MET A 271 -9.68 -6.85 -7.44
CA MET A 271 -9.43 -8.10 -8.15
C MET A 271 -10.38 -8.27 -9.33
N THR A 272 -9.87 -8.92 -10.38
CA THR A 272 -10.64 -9.33 -11.55
C THR A 272 -10.73 -10.85 -11.58
N VAL A 273 -11.94 -11.39 -11.74
CA VAL A 273 -12.19 -12.84 -11.79
C VAL A 273 -13.10 -13.19 -12.96
N LEU A 274 -12.97 -14.42 -13.45
CA LEU A 274 -13.91 -14.98 -14.41
C LEU A 274 -15.12 -15.57 -13.67
N ALA A 275 -16.30 -15.49 -14.28
CA ALA A 275 -17.51 -16.12 -13.76
C ALA A 275 -17.29 -17.60 -13.43
N GLY A 276 -17.68 -18.03 -12.22
CA GLY A 276 -17.46 -19.41 -11.76
C GLY A 276 -16.08 -19.68 -11.17
N GLN A 277 -15.15 -18.73 -11.24
CA GLN A 277 -13.84 -18.84 -10.59
C GLN A 277 -13.81 -18.03 -9.29
N PRO A 278 -13.18 -18.56 -8.23
CA PRO A 278 -12.96 -17.79 -7.02
C PRO A 278 -11.84 -16.78 -7.25
N GLY A 279 -11.84 -15.71 -6.48
CA GLY A 279 -10.60 -14.98 -6.22
C GLY A 279 -10.51 -14.55 -4.78
N THR A 280 -9.30 -14.17 -4.39
CA THR A 280 -8.92 -14.03 -2.98
C THR A 280 -8.25 -12.69 -2.68
N SER A 281 -8.46 -12.21 -1.46
CA SER A 281 -7.76 -11.07 -0.89
C SER A 281 -7.34 -11.38 0.55
N THR A 282 -6.11 -11.06 0.91
CA THR A 282 -5.64 -11.16 2.29
C THR A 282 -6.10 -9.93 3.06
N ILE A 283 -6.93 -10.13 4.08
CA ILE A 283 -7.34 -9.12 5.03
C ILE A 283 -6.38 -9.15 6.22
N THR A 284 -5.64 -8.08 6.42
CA THR A 284 -4.67 -7.94 7.51
C THR A 284 -5.27 -7.09 8.63
N VAL A 285 -5.19 -7.60 9.85
CA VAL A 285 -5.53 -6.90 11.10
C VAL A 285 -4.25 -6.42 11.74
N ASN A 286 -4.14 -5.11 11.93
CA ASN A 286 -3.03 -4.48 12.65
C ASN A 286 -3.57 -3.92 13.96
N THR A 287 -3.00 -4.31 15.10
CA THR A 287 -3.42 -3.79 16.40
C THR A 287 -2.79 -2.43 16.71
N PHE A 288 -3.45 -1.67 17.56
CA PHE A 288 -3.07 -0.34 18.03
C PHE A 288 -3.25 -0.34 19.57
N MET A 289 -2.30 0.21 20.35
CA MET A 289 -2.39 0.35 21.83
C MET A 289 -2.55 -0.97 22.57
N LEU A 290 -1.76 -1.98 22.18
CA LEU A 290 -1.81 -3.29 22.85
C LEU A 290 -3.22 -3.91 22.78
N PHE A 291 -4.01 -3.54 21.77
CA PHE A 291 -5.33 -4.12 21.56
C PHE A 291 -5.24 -5.65 21.56
N ALA A 292 -6.02 -6.23 22.46
CA ALA A 292 -6.15 -7.65 22.64
C ALA A 292 -7.63 -8.00 22.55
N GLY A 293 -7.94 -9.08 21.84
CA GLY A 293 -9.31 -9.47 21.65
C GLY A 293 -9.51 -10.35 20.43
N ASN A 294 -10.73 -10.86 20.31
CA ASN A 294 -11.15 -11.58 19.12
C ASN A 294 -11.76 -10.60 18.13
N VAL A 295 -11.22 -10.55 16.91
CA VAL A 295 -11.80 -9.79 15.79
C VAL A 295 -12.58 -10.77 14.93
N SER A 296 -13.91 -10.67 14.99
CA SER A 296 -14.83 -11.45 14.16
C SER A 296 -15.12 -10.73 12.84
N PHE A 297 -15.15 -11.46 11.73
CA PHE A 297 -15.39 -10.88 10.41
C PHE A 297 -16.82 -11.14 9.92
N SER A 298 -17.37 -10.14 9.24
CA SER A 298 -18.61 -10.24 8.44
C SER A 298 -18.40 -9.54 7.10
N THR A 299 -19.12 -9.97 6.08
CA THR A 299 -19.00 -9.43 4.72
C THR A 299 -20.36 -8.91 4.24
N ALA A 300 -20.34 -7.82 3.48
CA ALA A 300 -21.49 -7.30 2.75
C ALA A 300 -21.08 -6.98 1.31
N ILE A 301 -21.95 -7.24 0.34
CA ILE A 301 -21.66 -7.04 -1.08
C ILE A 301 -22.62 -6.01 -1.67
N SER A 302 -22.08 -5.04 -2.41
CA SER A 302 -22.79 -3.95 -3.08
C SER A 302 -22.29 -3.76 -4.52
N PRO A 303 -23.07 -3.21 -5.47
CA PRO A 303 -24.51 -2.97 -5.39
C PRO A 303 -25.26 -4.28 -5.21
N ASN A 304 -26.52 -4.23 -4.76
CA ASN A 304 -27.48 -5.34 -4.87
C ASN A 304 -28.48 -5.12 -6.02
N SER A 305 -28.42 -3.95 -6.69
CA SER A 305 -29.35 -3.55 -7.76
C SER A 305 -28.89 -4.00 -9.16
N ASN A 306 -29.89 -4.22 -10.03
CA ASN A 306 -29.82 -4.99 -11.28
C ASN A 306 -29.42 -4.21 -12.55
N VAL A 307 -28.96 -2.96 -12.47
CA VAL A 307 -28.94 -2.08 -13.66
C VAL A 307 -27.79 -2.41 -14.66
N SER A 308 -26.82 -3.27 -14.31
CA SER A 308 -25.80 -3.79 -15.27
C SER A 308 -25.28 -5.19 -14.93
N LYS A 309 -26.07 -6.01 -14.22
CA LYS A 309 -25.63 -7.34 -13.77
C LYS A 309 -26.24 -8.45 -14.61
N VAL A 310 -25.42 -9.41 -14.96
CA VAL A 310 -25.88 -10.70 -15.48
C VAL A 310 -25.71 -11.72 -14.37
N GLY A 311 -26.75 -12.48 -14.03
CA GLY A 311 -26.67 -13.57 -13.06
C GLY A 311 -26.81 -13.18 -11.58
N PRO A 312 -26.62 -14.15 -10.67
CA PRO A 312 -26.74 -13.94 -9.23
C PRO A 312 -25.54 -13.17 -8.65
N THR A 313 -25.75 -12.58 -7.47
CA THR A 313 -24.67 -11.89 -6.73
C THR A 313 -23.66 -12.91 -6.20
N PRO A 314 -22.35 -12.63 -6.25
CA PRO A 314 -21.32 -13.51 -5.70
C PRO A 314 -21.49 -13.69 -4.18
N VAL A 315 -20.79 -14.68 -3.63
CA VAL A 315 -20.70 -14.96 -2.19
C VAL A 315 -19.29 -14.66 -1.70
N ALA A 316 -19.18 -13.99 -0.56
CA ALA A 316 -17.92 -13.64 0.08
C ALA A 316 -17.77 -14.34 1.43
N THR A 317 -16.69 -15.10 1.62
CA THR A 317 -16.39 -15.84 2.85
C THR A 317 -15.03 -15.44 3.42
N MET A 318 -14.88 -15.57 4.74
CA MET A 318 -13.64 -15.25 5.47
C MET A 318 -13.08 -16.51 6.12
N THR A 319 -11.80 -16.81 5.88
CA THR A 319 -11.11 -17.97 6.44
C THR A 319 -9.74 -17.56 7.02
N PRO A 320 -9.55 -17.58 8.35
CA PRO A 320 -10.55 -17.87 9.38
C PRO A 320 -11.62 -16.77 9.51
N SER A 321 -12.80 -17.13 10.03
CA SER A 321 -13.90 -16.17 10.25
C SER A 321 -13.67 -15.21 11.43
N SER A 322 -12.67 -15.48 12.25
CA SER A 322 -12.18 -14.57 13.28
C SER A 322 -10.68 -14.78 13.54
N VAL A 323 -10.01 -13.77 14.08
CA VAL A 323 -8.62 -13.85 14.54
C VAL A 323 -8.51 -13.39 15.99
N VAL A 324 -7.74 -14.13 16.79
CA VAL A 324 -7.47 -13.78 18.19
C VAL A 324 -6.14 -13.07 18.28
N LEU A 325 -6.15 -11.88 18.86
CA LEU A 325 -4.98 -11.05 19.07
C LEU A 325 -4.59 -11.13 20.56
N PRO A 326 -3.40 -11.65 20.89
CA PRO A 326 -2.97 -11.82 22.28
C PRO A 326 -2.82 -10.48 23.02
N SER A 327 -2.81 -10.54 24.35
CA SER A 327 -2.40 -9.40 25.18
C SER A 327 -0.91 -9.06 25.00
N ASN A 328 -0.57 -7.78 25.16
CA ASN A 328 0.80 -7.25 25.31
C ASN A 328 1.64 -7.15 24.02
N GLY A 329 1.04 -6.78 22.88
CA GLY A 329 1.80 -6.65 21.63
C GLY A 329 1.14 -5.82 20.54
N PHE A 330 1.98 -5.39 19.59
CA PHE A 330 1.53 -5.05 18.23
C PHE A 330 1.51 -6.34 17.42
N PHE A 331 0.32 -6.89 17.19
CA PHE A 331 0.13 -8.14 16.46
C PHE A 331 -0.41 -7.87 15.07
N ILE A 332 0.10 -8.65 14.12
CA ILE A 332 -0.43 -8.74 12.76
C ILE A 332 -1.09 -10.10 12.63
N ALA A 333 -2.38 -10.11 12.32
CA ALA A 333 -3.13 -11.32 11.99
C ALA A 333 -3.73 -11.21 10.60
N ASN A 334 -3.94 -12.35 9.95
CA ASN A 334 -4.47 -12.40 8.60
C ASN A 334 -5.73 -13.27 8.54
N SER A 335 -6.67 -12.88 7.68
CA SER A 335 -7.77 -13.73 7.23
C SER A 335 -7.91 -13.61 5.72
N GLN A 336 -8.24 -14.72 5.06
CA GLN A 336 -8.44 -14.75 3.62
C GLN A 336 -9.92 -14.47 3.29
N LEU A 337 -10.18 -13.38 2.58
CA LEU A 337 -11.43 -13.15 1.87
C LEU A 337 -11.42 -13.98 0.59
N THR A 338 -12.44 -14.81 0.40
CA THR A 338 -12.69 -15.54 -0.85
C THR A 338 -14.02 -15.08 -1.43
N VAL A 339 -14.01 -14.63 -2.68
CA VAL A 339 -15.20 -14.24 -3.43
C VAL A 339 -15.46 -15.25 -4.52
N ALA A 340 -16.58 -15.96 -4.43
CA ALA A 340 -17.00 -16.97 -5.39
C ALA A 340 -18.26 -16.52 -6.13
N SER A 341 -18.34 -16.77 -7.43
CA SER A 341 -19.53 -16.53 -8.25
C SER A 341 -20.02 -17.82 -8.87
N THR A 342 -21.31 -17.90 -9.19
CA THR A 342 -21.86 -18.97 -10.04
C THR A 342 -21.95 -18.50 -11.49
N VAL A 343 -22.21 -19.43 -12.39
CA VAL A 343 -22.31 -19.19 -13.83
C VAL A 343 -23.78 -19.11 -14.27
N PRO A 344 -24.16 -18.20 -15.19
CA PRO A 344 -23.39 -17.03 -15.64
C PRO A 344 -23.40 -15.93 -14.57
N SER A 345 -22.33 -15.14 -14.46
CA SER A 345 -22.26 -13.99 -13.56
C SER A 345 -21.30 -12.92 -14.11
N ALA A 346 -21.75 -11.70 -14.34
CA ALA A 346 -20.90 -10.59 -14.73
C ALA A 346 -21.32 -9.29 -14.05
N GLY A 347 -20.34 -8.51 -13.59
CA GLY A 347 -20.58 -7.21 -12.95
C GLY A 347 -19.45 -6.75 -12.03
N ASN A 348 -19.56 -5.49 -11.60
CA ASN A 348 -18.65 -4.88 -10.63
C ASN A 348 -19.29 -4.88 -9.25
N TYR A 349 -18.54 -5.34 -8.26
CA TYR A 349 -18.97 -5.48 -6.88
C TYR A 349 -17.95 -4.82 -5.95
N THR A 350 -18.43 -4.36 -4.79
CA THR A 350 -17.64 -3.94 -3.65
C THR A 350 -17.99 -4.86 -2.50
N VAL A 351 -17.01 -5.60 -2.01
CA VAL A 351 -17.11 -6.40 -0.81
C VAL A 351 -16.61 -5.57 0.36
N VAL A 352 -17.50 -5.22 1.28
CA VAL A 352 -17.16 -4.56 2.54
C VAL A 352 -16.91 -5.64 3.58
N VAL A 353 -15.67 -5.76 4.04
CA VAL A 353 -15.28 -6.62 5.15
C VAL A 353 -15.35 -5.79 6.42
N ARG A 354 -16.12 -6.26 7.40
CA ARG A 354 -16.27 -5.64 8.71
C ARG A 354 -15.67 -6.54 9.79
N GLY A 355 -14.61 -6.05 10.45
CA GLY A 355 -14.05 -6.64 11.66
C GLY A 355 -14.70 -6.03 12.89
N THR A 356 -15.14 -6.87 13.83
CA THR A 356 -15.81 -6.45 15.06
C THR A 356 -15.16 -7.10 16.28
N SER A 357 -14.86 -6.30 17.31
CA SER A 357 -14.42 -6.77 18.62
C SER A 357 -15.05 -5.94 19.72
N GLY A 358 -15.97 -6.54 20.50
CA GLY A 358 -16.78 -5.80 21.46
C GLY A 358 -17.53 -4.65 20.79
N ASN A 359 -17.30 -3.42 21.24
CA ASN A 359 -17.89 -2.20 20.68
C ASN A 359 -17.08 -1.60 19.51
N LEU A 360 -15.91 -2.13 19.19
CA LEU A 360 -15.07 -1.64 18.10
C LEU A 360 -15.46 -2.30 16.78
N THR A 361 -15.66 -1.48 15.76
CA THR A 361 -15.97 -1.92 14.40
C THR A 361 -15.09 -1.19 13.40
N ARG A 362 -14.43 -1.95 12.53
CA ARG A 362 -13.56 -1.44 11.46
C ARG A 362 -13.93 -2.08 10.14
N THR A 363 -13.78 -1.34 9.05
CA THR A 363 -14.17 -1.81 7.72
C THR A 363 -13.05 -1.60 6.72
N VAL A 364 -12.91 -2.54 5.79
CA VAL A 364 -12.09 -2.41 4.58
C VAL A 364 -12.93 -2.87 3.38
N SER A 365 -12.72 -2.25 2.22
CA SER A 365 -13.46 -2.60 1.00
C SER A 365 -12.54 -3.24 -0.03
N VAL A 366 -13.04 -4.25 -0.73
CA VAL A 366 -12.39 -4.91 -1.86
C VAL A 366 -13.27 -4.79 -3.09
N VAL A 367 -12.73 -4.24 -4.18
CA VAL A 367 -13.44 -4.14 -5.46
C VAL A 367 -13.26 -5.43 -6.26
N VAL A 368 -14.34 -5.99 -6.77
CA VAL A 368 -14.34 -7.24 -7.54
C VAL A 368 -15.00 -7.00 -8.90
N ASN A 369 -14.23 -7.17 -9.96
CA ASN A 369 -14.71 -7.15 -11.33
C ASN A 369 -14.89 -8.60 -11.81
N ILE A 370 -16.13 -9.02 -12.05
CA ILE A 370 -16.45 -10.36 -12.56
C ILE A 370 -16.71 -10.24 -14.06
N MET A 371 -15.87 -10.87 -14.87
CA MET A 371 -15.97 -10.91 -16.31
C MET A 371 -16.60 -12.23 -16.77
N ASP A 372 -17.33 -12.18 -17.89
CA ASP A 372 -17.93 -13.35 -18.51
C ASP A 372 -18.10 -13.15 -20.02
N PHE A 373 -18.56 -14.16 -20.72
CA PHE A 373 -19.03 -14.02 -22.10
C PHE A 373 -20.36 -14.76 -22.27
N SER A 374 -21.06 -14.47 -23.36
CA SER A 374 -22.25 -15.22 -23.78
C SER A 374 -22.13 -15.66 -25.23
N ILE A 375 -22.87 -16.69 -25.60
CA ILE A 375 -23.04 -17.17 -26.98
C ILE A 375 -24.53 -17.30 -27.28
N SER A 376 -24.94 -16.88 -28.47
CA SER A 376 -26.32 -17.01 -28.97
C SER A 376 -26.32 -17.46 -30.43
N ALA A 377 -27.41 -18.06 -30.88
CA ALA A 377 -27.59 -18.51 -32.27
C ALA A 377 -28.81 -17.83 -32.91
N ASN A 378 -28.70 -17.42 -34.17
CA ASN A 378 -29.81 -16.88 -34.95
C ASN A 378 -29.75 -17.31 -36.43
N PRO A 379 -30.76 -18.04 -36.94
CA PRO A 379 -31.94 -18.55 -36.24
C PRO A 379 -31.59 -19.66 -35.22
N THR A 380 -32.43 -19.83 -34.19
CA THR A 380 -32.32 -20.92 -33.19
C THR A 380 -32.89 -22.26 -33.69
N SER A 381 -33.50 -22.27 -34.88
CA SER A 381 -34.02 -23.46 -35.53
C SER A 381 -33.82 -23.42 -37.04
N LEU A 382 -33.57 -24.58 -37.64
CA LEU A 382 -33.44 -24.77 -39.08
C LEU A 382 -34.41 -25.86 -39.55
N SER A 383 -35.04 -25.65 -40.71
CA SER A 383 -35.85 -26.66 -41.39
C SER A 383 -35.29 -26.86 -42.79
N MET A 384 -34.99 -28.11 -43.15
CA MET A 384 -34.38 -28.45 -44.43
C MET A 384 -34.81 -29.83 -44.91
N SER A 385 -34.82 -30.02 -46.23
CA SER A 385 -34.94 -31.36 -46.81
C SER A 385 -33.59 -32.08 -46.83
N VAL A 386 -33.64 -33.41 -46.92
CA VAL A 386 -32.46 -34.22 -47.27
C VAL A 386 -31.77 -33.67 -48.53
N GLY A 387 -30.43 -33.70 -48.55
CA GLY A 387 -29.62 -33.13 -49.62
C GLY A 387 -29.45 -31.60 -49.58
N SER A 388 -30.02 -30.92 -48.58
CA SER A 388 -29.92 -29.46 -48.41
C SER A 388 -29.11 -29.07 -47.18
N SER A 389 -28.76 -27.79 -47.10
CA SER A 389 -28.06 -27.20 -45.95
C SER A 389 -28.75 -25.92 -45.48
N GLY A 390 -28.41 -25.50 -44.27
CA GLY A 390 -28.93 -24.29 -43.63
C GLY A 390 -27.89 -23.73 -42.67
N THR A 391 -27.99 -22.44 -42.39
CA THR A 391 -27.00 -21.72 -41.60
C THR A 391 -27.61 -21.01 -40.41
N SER A 392 -26.85 -20.92 -39.32
CA SER A 392 -27.16 -20.10 -38.15
C SER A 392 -25.96 -19.25 -37.78
N THR A 393 -26.16 -17.96 -37.57
CA THR A 393 -25.12 -17.05 -37.09
C THR A 393 -24.99 -17.19 -35.58
N LEU A 394 -23.81 -17.60 -35.15
CA LEU A 394 -23.42 -17.65 -33.75
C LEU A 394 -22.80 -16.30 -33.38
N THR A 395 -23.35 -15.62 -32.37
CA THR A 395 -22.82 -14.35 -31.86
C THR A 395 -22.31 -14.54 -30.45
N LEU A 396 -21.02 -14.23 -30.24
CA LEU A 396 -20.40 -14.18 -28.93
C LEU A 396 -20.30 -12.74 -28.47
N THR A 397 -20.67 -12.49 -27.22
CA THR A 397 -20.71 -11.13 -26.63
C THR A 397 -19.87 -11.09 -25.37
N SER A 398 -18.99 -10.09 -25.28
CA SER A 398 -18.19 -9.81 -24.09
C SER A 398 -19.08 -9.25 -22.99
N LEU A 399 -18.97 -9.78 -21.78
CA LEU A 399 -19.70 -9.29 -20.61
C LEU A 399 -18.71 -8.68 -19.61
N ASN A 400 -18.99 -7.44 -19.21
CA ASN A 400 -18.23 -6.68 -18.22
C ASN A 400 -16.72 -6.60 -18.52
N GLY A 401 -16.35 -6.42 -19.79
CA GLY A 401 -14.97 -6.23 -20.23
C GLY A 401 -14.18 -7.51 -20.50
N PHE A 402 -14.81 -8.69 -20.53
CA PHE A 402 -14.12 -9.94 -20.90
C PHE A 402 -13.37 -9.80 -22.22
N THR A 403 -12.12 -10.24 -22.22
CA THR A 403 -11.29 -10.36 -23.42
C THR A 403 -10.59 -11.71 -23.41
N GLY A 404 -10.46 -12.31 -24.59
CA GLY A 404 -9.76 -13.57 -24.70
C GLY A 404 -10.14 -14.38 -25.93
N ASN A 405 -9.42 -15.49 -26.10
CA ASN A 405 -9.65 -16.44 -27.16
C ASN A 405 -10.63 -17.52 -26.70
N LEU A 406 -11.62 -17.82 -27.55
CA LEU A 406 -12.67 -18.79 -27.30
C LEU A 406 -12.60 -19.87 -28.37
N SER A 407 -12.50 -21.12 -27.93
CA SER A 407 -12.64 -22.32 -28.75
C SER A 407 -14.12 -22.68 -28.89
N LEU A 408 -14.57 -22.97 -30.12
CA LEU A 408 -15.93 -23.38 -30.43
C LEU A 408 -15.96 -24.85 -30.86
N ALA A 409 -16.94 -25.59 -30.35
CA ALA A 409 -17.27 -26.94 -30.79
C ALA A 409 -18.77 -27.06 -31.04
N ALA A 410 -19.15 -27.81 -32.07
CA ALA A 410 -20.54 -28.14 -32.38
C ALA A 410 -20.75 -29.65 -32.31
N GLN A 411 -21.81 -30.10 -31.64
CA GLN A 411 -22.16 -31.50 -31.50
C GLN A 411 -23.63 -31.71 -31.86
N VAL A 412 -23.90 -32.69 -32.73
CA VAL A 412 -25.26 -33.05 -33.14
C VAL A 412 -25.77 -34.22 -32.30
N THR A 413 -27.00 -34.12 -31.79
CA THR A 413 -27.70 -35.20 -31.07
C THR A 413 -29.13 -35.40 -31.62
N PRO A 414 -29.65 -36.64 -31.64
CA PRO A 414 -28.96 -37.89 -31.37
C PRO A 414 -27.89 -38.18 -32.44
N THR A 415 -26.78 -38.79 -32.02
CA THR A 415 -25.81 -39.39 -32.94
C THR A 415 -26.36 -40.76 -33.35
N ASP A 416 -26.90 -40.89 -34.56
CA ASP A 416 -27.28 -42.21 -35.06
C ASP A 416 -26.01 -42.95 -35.52
N LEU A 417 -25.67 -44.01 -34.79
CA LEU A 417 -24.55 -44.92 -35.08
C LEU A 417 -25.11 -46.33 -35.31
N THR A 418 -26.14 -46.50 -36.15
CA THR A 418 -26.53 -47.86 -36.54
C THR A 418 -25.63 -48.38 -37.67
N ALA A 419 -24.75 -49.29 -37.29
CA ALA A 419 -23.87 -50.02 -38.19
C ALA A 419 -24.68 -50.90 -39.15
N GLY A 420 -24.62 -50.60 -40.45
CA GLY A 420 -24.93 -51.60 -41.49
C GLY A 420 -25.64 -51.08 -42.74
N ILE A 421 -26.60 -50.16 -42.62
CA ILE A 421 -27.38 -49.65 -43.78
C ILE A 421 -27.85 -48.20 -43.52
N SER A 422 -26.86 -47.32 -43.38
CA SER A 422 -26.85 -45.85 -43.31
C SER A 422 -28.17 -45.08 -42.99
N PRO A 423 -28.43 -44.80 -41.71
CA PRO A 423 -28.94 -43.50 -41.27
C PRO A 423 -27.77 -42.58 -40.87
N VAL A 424 -27.73 -41.38 -41.43
CA VAL A 424 -26.66 -40.38 -41.20
C VAL A 424 -27.25 -39.16 -40.50
N ALA A 425 -26.92 -38.90 -39.23
CA ALA A 425 -27.25 -37.61 -38.61
C ALA A 425 -26.71 -36.44 -39.46
N PRO A 426 -27.36 -35.26 -39.49
CA PRO A 426 -26.83 -34.13 -40.25
C PRO A 426 -25.43 -33.76 -39.74
N SER A 427 -24.56 -33.27 -40.64
CA SER A 427 -23.24 -32.78 -40.24
C SER A 427 -23.33 -31.31 -39.84
N ALA A 428 -22.53 -30.90 -38.85
CA ALA A 428 -22.40 -29.53 -38.40
C ALA A 428 -20.96 -29.07 -38.59
N SER A 429 -20.75 -27.92 -39.24
CA SER A 429 -19.45 -27.30 -39.40
C SER A 429 -19.49 -25.83 -38.99
N LEU A 430 -18.36 -25.33 -38.48
CA LEU A 430 -18.21 -23.95 -38.04
C LEU A 430 -17.26 -23.23 -39.01
N SER A 431 -17.60 -22.00 -39.39
CA SER A 431 -16.72 -21.16 -40.22
C SER A 431 -15.39 -20.83 -39.51
N SER A 432 -15.38 -20.84 -38.18
CA SER A 432 -14.19 -20.79 -37.35
C SER A 432 -14.42 -21.57 -36.06
N THR A 433 -13.40 -22.30 -35.63
CA THR A 433 -13.36 -22.98 -34.32
C THR A 433 -12.63 -22.18 -33.25
N ALA A 434 -12.06 -21.02 -33.60
CA ALA A 434 -11.37 -20.13 -32.67
C ALA A 434 -11.72 -18.67 -32.96
N LEU A 435 -12.19 -17.95 -31.96
CA LEU A 435 -12.56 -16.55 -32.05
C LEU A 435 -11.87 -15.74 -30.95
N SER A 436 -11.45 -14.52 -31.27
CA SER A 436 -10.96 -13.57 -30.28
C SER A 436 -12.07 -12.55 -29.99
N LEU A 437 -12.41 -12.39 -28.72
CA LEU A 437 -13.45 -11.47 -28.27
C LEU A 437 -12.80 -10.25 -27.61
N GLN A 438 -13.14 -9.06 -28.10
CA GLN A 438 -12.63 -7.80 -27.55
C GLN A 438 -13.50 -7.32 -26.38
N PRO A 439 -12.95 -6.53 -25.43
CA PRO A 439 -13.71 -5.99 -24.31
C PRO A 439 -14.95 -5.23 -24.78
N ASN A 440 -16.11 -5.56 -24.21
CA ASN A 440 -17.41 -4.94 -24.55
C ASN A 440 -17.82 -5.06 -26.03
N GLY A 441 -17.17 -5.94 -26.79
CA GLY A 441 -17.45 -6.18 -28.19
C GLY A 441 -18.21 -7.47 -28.44
N THR A 442 -18.48 -7.71 -29.73
CA THR A 442 -19.07 -8.95 -30.24
C THR A 442 -18.20 -9.53 -31.35
N THR A 443 -18.22 -10.85 -31.51
CA THR A 443 -17.65 -11.55 -32.66
C THR A 443 -18.60 -12.66 -33.09
N SER A 444 -18.48 -13.14 -34.33
CA SER A 444 -19.42 -14.11 -34.88
C SER A 444 -18.74 -15.23 -35.67
N ALA A 445 -19.37 -16.41 -35.65
CA ALA A 445 -19.09 -17.51 -36.56
C ALA A 445 -20.38 -18.00 -37.20
N THR A 446 -20.29 -18.63 -38.36
CA THR A 446 -21.43 -19.27 -39.02
C THR A 446 -21.41 -20.76 -38.72
N LEU A 447 -22.49 -21.28 -38.15
CA LEU A 447 -22.80 -22.70 -38.11
C LEU A 447 -23.47 -23.07 -39.43
N THR A 448 -22.92 -24.06 -40.12
CA THR A 448 -23.56 -24.69 -41.29
C THR A 448 -23.97 -26.10 -40.92
N VAL A 449 -25.23 -26.42 -41.11
CA VAL A 449 -25.78 -27.78 -40.94
C VAL A 449 -26.15 -28.33 -42.30
N SER A 450 -25.69 -29.54 -42.61
CA SER A 450 -25.92 -30.18 -43.91
C SER A 450 -26.55 -31.55 -43.71
N ALA A 451 -27.71 -31.77 -44.33
CA ALA A 451 -28.37 -33.07 -44.42
C ALA A 451 -27.98 -33.73 -45.74
N SER A 452 -27.37 -34.92 -45.69
CA SER A 452 -27.10 -35.71 -46.89
C SER A 452 -28.39 -36.32 -47.45
N LEU A 453 -28.33 -36.94 -48.64
CA LEU A 453 -29.45 -37.73 -49.17
C LEU A 453 -29.74 -38.99 -48.33
N LEU A 454 -28.81 -39.40 -47.47
CA LEU A 454 -28.95 -40.54 -46.56
C LEU A 454 -29.32 -40.10 -45.13
N THR A 455 -29.55 -38.80 -44.91
CA THR A 455 -29.90 -38.31 -43.58
C THR A 455 -31.32 -38.69 -43.22
N THR A 456 -31.49 -39.30 -42.05
CA THR A 456 -32.81 -39.71 -41.57
C THR A 456 -33.68 -38.48 -41.31
N PRO A 457 -34.89 -38.39 -41.88
CA PRO A 457 -35.84 -37.36 -41.50
C PRO A 457 -36.14 -37.43 -40.00
N GLY A 458 -36.13 -36.29 -39.33
CA GLY A 458 -36.23 -36.25 -37.88
C GLY A 458 -35.83 -34.90 -37.29
N THR A 459 -35.84 -34.82 -35.96
CA THR A 459 -35.39 -33.63 -35.23
C THR A 459 -34.05 -33.91 -34.56
N TYR A 460 -33.10 -33.01 -34.79
CA TYR A 460 -31.76 -33.04 -34.22
C TYR A 460 -31.52 -31.76 -33.42
N THR A 461 -30.65 -31.83 -32.42
CA THR A 461 -30.17 -30.67 -31.67
C THR A 461 -28.68 -30.52 -31.94
N VAL A 462 -28.29 -29.35 -32.43
CA VAL A 462 -26.87 -28.96 -32.48
C VAL A 462 -26.57 -28.17 -31.22
N THR A 463 -25.73 -28.72 -30.34
CA THR A 463 -25.22 -28.02 -29.16
C THR A 463 -23.88 -27.39 -29.51
N ILE A 464 -23.78 -26.08 -29.33
CA ILE A 464 -22.57 -25.30 -29.58
C ILE A 464 -21.99 -24.88 -28.24
N THR A 465 -20.71 -25.21 -28.01
CA THR A 465 -19.97 -24.86 -26.81
C THR A 465 -18.86 -23.88 -27.17
N ALA A 466 -18.83 -22.73 -26.51
CA ALA A 466 -17.72 -21.78 -26.53
C ALA A 466 -16.97 -21.83 -25.20
N SER A 467 -15.64 -21.96 -25.22
CA SER A 467 -14.81 -22.10 -24.02
C SER A 467 -13.49 -21.34 -24.10
N ASN A 468 -13.04 -20.76 -22.99
CA ASN A 468 -11.66 -20.26 -22.85
C ASN A 468 -10.73 -21.23 -22.10
N GLY A 469 -11.16 -22.49 -21.91
CA GLY A 469 -10.45 -23.52 -21.15
C GLY A 469 -10.85 -23.59 -19.67
N THR A 470 -11.37 -22.50 -19.10
CA THR A 470 -11.78 -22.42 -17.68
C THR A 470 -13.29 -22.25 -17.53
N VAL A 471 -13.89 -21.45 -18.41
CA VAL A 471 -15.32 -21.13 -18.44
C VAL A 471 -15.88 -21.53 -19.80
N SER A 472 -17.04 -22.18 -19.80
CA SER A 472 -17.75 -22.61 -21.00
C SER A 472 -19.19 -22.11 -21.03
N ARG A 473 -19.66 -21.69 -22.20
CA ARG A 473 -21.05 -21.26 -22.46
C ARG A 473 -21.60 -22.05 -23.63
N THR A 474 -22.88 -22.37 -23.58
CA THR A 474 -23.53 -23.15 -24.63
C THR A 474 -24.75 -22.45 -25.20
N THR A 475 -25.03 -22.71 -26.47
CA THR A 475 -26.30 -22.40 -27.15
C THR A 475 -26.70 -23.61 -27.98
N THR A 476 -27.99 -23.72 -28.32
CA THR A 476 -28.50 -24.82 -29.15
C THR A 476 -29.18 -24.30 -30.40
N VAL A 477 -29.14 -25.11 -31.47
CA VAL A 477 -29.92 -24.92 -32.70
C VAL A 477 -30.70 -26.20 -32.97
N MET A 478 -32.03 -26.12 -33.01
CA MET A 478 -32.88 -27.26 -33.37
C MET A 478 -32.93 -27.42 -34.90
N VAL A 479 -32.82 -28.64 -35.40
CA VAL A 479 -32.78 -28.93 -36.84
C VAL A 479 -33.84 -29.96 -37.17
N THR A 480 -34.78 -29.59 -38.03
CA THR A 480 -35.80 -30.50 -38.56
C THR A 480 -35.43 -30.87 -39.99
N VAL A 481 -35.21 -32.16 -40.23
CA VAL A 481 -34.93 -32.72 -41.56
C VAL A 481 -36.19 -33.42 -42.10
N THR A 482 -36.61 -33.08 -43.32
CA THR A 482 -37.75 -33.68 -44.01
C THR A 482 -37.33 -34.43 -45.27
N VAL A 483 -38.20 -35.32 -45.76
CA VAL A 483 -38.04 -35.93 -47.08
C VAL A 483 -38.12 -34.88 -48.19
N LEU A 484 -37.46 -35.16 -49.31
CA LEU A 484 -37.60 -34.35 -50.52
C LEU A 484 -39.04 -34.50 -51.03
N GLY A 485 -39.80 -33.40 -51.14
CA GLY A 485 -41.11 -33.43 -51.77
C GLY A 485 -40.95 -33.77 -53.25
N LEU A 486 -41.48 -34.91 -53.68
CA LEU A 486 -41.69 -35.19 -55.11
C LEU A 486 -42.78 -34.21 -55.60
N LEU A 487 -42.37 -33.21 -56.38
CA LEU A 487 -43.29 -32.34 -57.12
C LEU A 487 -43.90 -33.08 -58.31
#